data_AF-A0A958FGN8-F1
#
_entry.id   AF-A0A958FGN8-F1
#
_cell.length_a   1.000
_cell.length_b   1.000
_cell.length_c   1.000
_cell.angle_alpha   90.00
_cell.angle_beta   90.00
_cell.angle_gamma   90.00
#
_symmetry.space_group_name_H-M   'P 1'
#
loop_
_entity.id
_entity.type
_entity.pdbx_description
1 polymer ?
#
loop_
_entity_poly.entity_id
_entity_poly.type
_entity_poly.pdbx_seq_one_letter_code
_entity_poly.pdbx_strand_id
1 'polypeptide(L)'
;PTLSRKHIQAVYLRRYNPRHLFGELMRNIPELIDTLVNLPQLASDGSRSLEQFLAQGTPENPLTGIKSSLMSGAMVIAGVLAFVQGAHPLLWIGLFVSSVLFFLYGK
;
A
#
# COMPACT_ATOMS: atom_id res chain seq x y z
N PRO A 1 17.58 -30.34 10.58
CA PRO A 1 17.63 -28.89 10.23
C PRO A 1 16.83 -28.01 11.22
N THR A 2 17.23 -27.99 12.50
CA THR A 2 16.47 -27.35 13.59
C THR A 2 17.30 -26.48 14.53
N LEU A 3 18.61 -26.37 14.31
CA LEU A 3 19.53 -25.61 15.19
C LEU A 3 19.75 -24.15 14.75
N SER A 4 19.31 -23.76 13.55
CA SER A 4 19.54 -22.42 12.99
C SER A 4 18.59 -21.33 13.52
N ARG A 5 17.41 -21.69 14.06
CA ARG A 5 16.44 -20.68 14.53
C ARG A 5 16.78 -20.08 15.89
N LYS A 6 17.47 -20.82 16.77
CA LYS A 6 17.74 -20.37 18.15
C LYS A 6 18.85 -19.31 18.24
N HIS A 7 19.76 -19.26 17.27
CA HIS A 7 20.89 -18.33 17.26
C HIS A 7 20.53 -16.94 16.70
N ILE A 8 19.52 -16.84 15.84
CA ILE A 8 19.10 -15.57 15.21
C ILE A 8 18.23 -14.75 16.17
N GLN A 9 17.46 -15.40 17.05
CA GLN A 9 16.56 -14.74 17.99
C GLN A 9 17.31 -13.99 19.11
N ALA A 10 18.50 -14.45 19.50
CA ALA A 10 19.33 -13.81 20.53
C ALA A 10 19.96 -12.48 20.08
N VAL A 11 20.18 -12.31 18.77
CA VAL A 11 20.79 -11.09 18.20
C VAL A 11 19.77 -9.95 18.10
N TYR A 12 18.49 -10.25 17.82
CA TYR A 12 17.43 -9.24 17.69
C TYR A 12 17.08 -8.55 19.01
N LEU A 13 17.03 -9.31 20.12
CA LEU A 13 16.66 -8.78 21.44
C LEU A 13 17.72 -7.85 22.07
N ARG A 14 18.95 -7.82 21.53
CA ARG A 14 20.03 -6.97 22.04
C ARG A 14 20.05 -5.58 21.42
N ARG A 15 19.49 -5.41 20.21
CA ARG A 15 19.52 -4.12 19.49
C ARG A 15 18.28 -3.27 19.73
N TYR A 16 17.12 -3.90 19.90
CA TYR A 16 15.88 -3.23 20.29
C TYR A 16 15.72 -3.35 21.79
N ASN A 17 16.19 -2.36 22.55
CA ASN A 17 15.92 -2.27 23.98
C ASN A 17 14.58 -1.50 24.13
N PRO A 18 13.42 -2.17 24.18
CA PRO A 18 12.10 -1.52 24.11
C PRO A 18 11.90 -0.49 25.22
N ARG A 19 12.60 -0.64 26.35
CA ARG A 19 12.53 0.27 27.49
C ARG A 19 12.99 1.69 27.16
N HIS A 20 14.00 1.85 26.29
CA HIS A 20 14.45 3.19 25.86
C HIS A 20 13.41 3.86 24.95
N LEU A 21 12.81 3.09 24.04
CA LEU A 21 11.70 3.57 23.21
C LEU A 21 10.50 3.97 24.07
N PHE A 22 10.11 3.15 25.06
CA PHE A 22 9.02 3.49 25.97
C PHE A 22 9.30 4.74 26.82
N GLY A 23 10.55 4.94 27.26
CA GLY A 23 10.95 6.14 28.00
C GLY A 23 10.89 7.41 27.15
N GLU A 24 11.33 7.34 25.89
CA GLU A 24 11.23 8.46 24.94
C GLU A 24 9.77 8.72 24.53
N LEU A 25 8.97 7.68 24.31
CA LEU A 25 7.52 7.82 24.08
C LEU A 25 6.85 8.53 25.26
N MET A 26 7.08 8.08 26.49
CA MET A 26 6.52 8.70 27.70
C MET A 26 6.92 10.17 27.85
N ARG A 27 8.14 10.53 27.46
CA ARG A 27 8.61 11.93 27.49
C ARG A 27 7.90 12.82 26.46
N ASN A 28 7.46 12.26 25.34
CA ASN A 28 6.80 12.98 24.26
C ASN A 28 5.25 12.88 24.30
N ILE A 29 4.66 12.15 25.26
CA ILE A 29 3.20 12.07 25.45
C ILE A 29 2.53 13.45 25.63
N PRO A 30 3.08 14.41 26.40
CA PRO A 30 2.41 15.70 26.60
C PRO A 30 2.21 16.46 25.29
N GLU A 31 3.24 16.50 24.45
CA GLU A 31 3.18 17.14 23.13
C GLU A 31 2.19 16.41 22.19
N LEU A 32 2.10 15.08 22.30
CA LEU A 32 1.08 14.31 21.60
C LEU A 32 -0.34 14.68 22.07
N ILE A 33 -0.55 14.87 23.38
CA ILE A 33 -1.85 15.30 23.92
C ILE A 33 -2.20 16.71 23.39
N ASP A 34 -1.23 17.63 23.36
CA ASP A 34 -1.44 18.98 22.82
C ASP A 34 -1.82 18.95 21.34
N THR A 35 -1.20 18.08 20.53
CA THR A 35 -1.62 17.88 19.13
C THR A 35 -3.00 17.24 19.03
N LEU A 36 -3.35 16.30 19.91
CA LEU A 36 -4.70 15.71 19.97
C LEU A 36 -5.78 16.75 20.26
N VAL A 37 -5.50 17.74 21.11
CA VAL A 37 -6.42 18.84 21.40
C VAL A 37 -6.67 19.72 20.17
N ASN A 38 -5.70 19.81 19.25
CA ASN A 38 -5.82 20.55 18.00
C ASN A 38 -6.32 19.70 16.82
N LEU A 39 -6.38 18.36 16.94
CA LEU A 39 -6.97 17.48 15.94
C LEU A 39 -8.41 17.84 15.51
N PRO A 40 -9.34 18.28 16.38
CA PRO A 40 -10.68 18.67 15.91
C PRO A 40 -10.65 19.86 14.94
N GLN A 41 -9.69 20.77 15.10
CA GLN A 41 -9.50 21.88 14.14
C GLN A 41 -8.96 21.35 12.81
N LEU A 42 -7.96 20.47 12.85
CA LEU A 42 -7.44 19.75 11.67
C LEU A 42 -8.53 18.92 10.97
N ALA A 43 -9.42 18.29 11.72
CA ALA A 43 -10.55 17.53 11.18
C ALA A 43 -11.59 18.45 10.50
N SER A 44 -11.82 19.63 11.07
CA SER A 44 -12.72 20.64 10.50
C SER A 44 -12.16 21.28 9.23
N ASP A 45 -10.85 21.55 9.20
CA ASP A 45 -10.17 22.05 8.01
C ASP A 45 -10.09 20.96 6.94
N GLY A 46 -9.86 19.72 7.35
CA GLY A 46 -9.94 18.55 6.48
C GLY A 46 -11.34 18.36 5.88
N SER A 47 -12.41 18.56 6.66
CA SER A 47 -13.78 18.44 6.16
C SER A 47 -14.13 19.57 5.20
N ARG A 48 -13.71 20.82 5.47
CA ARG A 48 -13.89 21.94 4.52
C ARG A 48 -13.11 21.74 3.23
N SER A 49 -11.88 21.25 3.32
CA SER A 49 -11.07 20.89 2.17
C SER A 49 -11.76 19.77 1.36
N LEU A 50 -12.28 18.75 2.04
CA LEU A 50 -13.04 17.66 1.42
C LEU A 50 -14.31 18.17 0.75
N GLU A 51 -15.08 19.04 1.41
CA GLU A 51 -16.25 19.70 0.85
C GLU A 51 -15.91 20.51 -0.39
N GLN A 52 -14.77 21.23 -0.37
CA GLN A 52 -14.30 22.00 -1.53
C GLN A 52 -13.84 21.09 -2.68
N PHE A 53 -13.21 19.95 -2.38
CA PHE A 53 -12.90 18.91 -3.37
C PHE A 53 -14.18 18.25 -3.94
N LEU A 54 -15.20 18.03 -3.11
CA LEU A 54 -16.47 17.44 -3.53
C LEU A 54 -17.35 18.43 -4.31
N ALA A 55 -17.34 19.71 -3.91
CA ALA A 55 -18.07 20.80 -4.56
C ALA A 55 -17.51 21.17 -5.93
N GLN A 56 -16.24 20.85 -6.20
CA GLN A 56 -15.63 20.99 -7.54
C GLN A 56 -16.17 19.99 -8.57
N GLY A 57 -17.14 19.16 -8.19
CA GLY A 57 -17.79 18.20 -9.08
C GLY A 57 -17.00 16.90 -9.16
N THR A 58 -17.70 15.78 -9.12
CA THR A 58 -17.14 14.44 -9.25
C THR A 58 -16.12 14.39 -10.40
N PRO A 59 -14.81 14.26 -10.15
CA PRO A 59 -13.89 13.86 -11.20
C PRO A 59 -14.37 12.49 -11.70
N GLU A 60 -14.30 12.25 -13.01
CA GLU A 60 -14.60 10.97 -13.63
C GLU A 60 -14.18 9.82 -12.71
N ASN A 61 -15.13 8.92 -12.39
CA ASN A 61 -15.00 7.89 -11.36
C ASN A 61 -13.54 7.38 -11.23
N PRO A 62 -12.75 7.82 -10.23
CA PRO A 62 -11.31 7.56 -10.16
C PRO A 62 -11.02 6.06 -9.99
N LEU A 63 -12.04 5.28 -9.63
CA LEU A 63 -11.99 3.83 -9.55
C LEU A 63 -11.98 3.15 -10.93
N THR A 64 -12.33 3.84 -12.00
CA THR A 64 -12.28 3.30 -13.38
C THR A 64 -10.83 3.01 -13.77
N GLY A 65 -9.92 3.97 -13.54
CA GLY A 65 -8.48 3.78 -13.78
C GLY A 65 -7.79 2.83 -12.79
N ILE A 66 -8.29 2.74 -11.56
CA ILE A 66 -7.73 1.83 -10.56
C ILE A 66 -8.10 0.37 -10.89
N LYS A 67 -9.35 0.09 -11.29
CA LYS A 67 -9.79 -1.27 -11.65
C LYS A 67 -9.07 -1.80 -12.88
N SER A 68 -8.89 -0.97 -13.89
CA SER A 68 -8.17 -1.32 -15.12
C SER A 68 -6.67 -1.53 -14.88
N SER A 69 -6.04 -0.68 -14.08
CA SER A 69 -4.64 -0.82 -13.68
C SER A 69 -4.40 -2.09 -12.85
N LEU A 70 -5.30 -2.40 -11.91
CA LEU A 70 -5.23 -3.62 -11.11
C LEU A 70 -5.35 -4.88 -11.98
N MET A 71 -6.30 -4.90 -12.92
CA MET A 71 -6.46 -6.02 -13.86
C MET A 71 -5.27 -6.14 -14.80
N SER A 72 -4.77 -5.02 -15.33
CA SER A 72 -3.59 -5.02 -16.20
C SER A 72 -2.36 -5.59 -15.49
N GLY A 73 -2.10 -5.16 -14.25
CA GLY A 73 -0.99 -5.64 -13.42
C GLY A 73 -1.12 -7.13 -13.08
N ALA A 74 -2.31 -7.60 -12.71
CA ALA A 74 -2.57 -9.01 -12.46
C ALA A 74 -2.30 -9.86 -13.72
N MET A 75 -2.70 -9.38 -14.89
CA MET A 75 -2.46 -10.06 -16.17
C MET A 75 -0.97 -10.13 -16.55
N VAL A 76 -0.18 -9.08 -16.27
CA VAL A 76 1.29 -9.12 -16.46
C VAL A 76 1.91 -10.21 -15.58
N ILE A 77 1.56 -10.24 -14.29
CA ILE A 77 2.11 -11.20 -13.33
C ILE A 77 1.73 -12.63 -13.74
N ALA A 78 0.45 -12.85 -14.03
CA ALA A 78 -0.04 -14.15 -14.50
C ALA A 78 0.64 -14.55 -15.82
N GLY A 79 0.92 -13.59 -16.71
CA GLY A 79 1.71 -13.79 -17.91
C GLY A 79 3.10 -14.32 -17.56
N VAL A 80 3.89 -13.55 -16.81
CA VAL A 80 5.26 -13.96 -16.42
C VAL A 80 5.28 -15.35 -15.76
N LEU A 81 4.30 -15.67 -14.92
CA LEU A 81 4.16 -17.00 -14.31
C LEU A 81 3.86 -18.10 -15.34
N ALA A 82 3.04 -17.83 -16.36
CA ALA A 82 2.76 -18.77 -17.43
C ALA A 82 4.00 -19.02 -18.30
N PHE A 83 4.81 -17.99 -18.56
CA PHE A 83 6.07 -18.12 -19.30
C PHE A 83 7.10 -18.98 -18.56
N VAL A 84 7.30 -18.71 -17.26
CA VAL A 84 8.26 -19.45 -16.43
C VAL A 84 7.88 -20.92 -16.30
N GLN A 85 6.58 -21.24 -16.26
CA GLN A 85 6.09 -22.61 -16.22
C GLN A 85 6.16 -23.35 -17.57
N GLY A 86 6.63 -22.69 -18.64
CA GLY A 86 6.70 -23.29 -19.97
C GLY A 86 5.32 -23.58 -20.57
N ALA A 87 4.30 -22.79 -20.19
CA ALA A 87 2.96 -22.94 -20.73
C ALA A 87 2.93 -22.69 -22.25
N HIS A 88 1.90 -23.23 -22.91
CA HIS A 88 1.75 -23.11 -24.36
C HIS A 88 1.87 -21.64 -24.82
N PRO A 89 2.64 -21.32 -25.89
CA PRO A 89 2.98 -19.95 -26.27
C PRO A 89 1.78 -19.00 -26.44
N LEU A 90 0.64 -19.54 -26.90
CA LEU A 90 -0.62 -18.80 -27.04
C LEU A 90 -1.14 -18.21 -25.71
N LEU A 91 -0.96 -18.91 -24.60
CA LEU A 91 -1.46 -18.46 -23.30
C LEU A 91 -0.69 -17.24 -22.83
N TRP A 92 0.63 -17.28 -22.89
CA TRP A 92 1.44 -16.15 -22.43
C TRP A 92 1.24 -14.89 -23.28
N ILE A 93 1.20 -15.06 -24.60
CA ILE A 93 0.94 -13.97 -25.55
C ILE A 93 -0.45 -13.37 -25.31
N GLY A 94 -1.49 -14.20 -25.11
CA GLY A 94 -2.85 -13.72 -24.82
C GLY A 94 -2.95 -12.92 -23.52
N LEU A 95 -2.23 -13.35 -22.47
CA LEU A 95 -2.18 -12.62 -21.20
C LEU A 95 -1.47 -11.26 -21.32
N PHE A 96 -0.38 -11.20 -22.09
CA PHE A 96 0.31 -9.94 -22.35
C PHE A 96 -0.54 -8.98 -23.20
N VAL A 97 -1.21 -9.47 -24.24
CA VAL A 97 -2.10 -8.64 -25.08
C VAL A 97 -3.28 -8.10 -24.27
N SER A 98 -3.91 -8.94 -23.44
CA SER A 98 -5.01 -8.49 -22.58
C SER A 98 -4.55 -7.48 -21.53
N SER A 99 -3.33 -7.62 -20.98
CA SER A 99 -2.74 -6.61 -20.08
C SER A 99 -2.66 -5.22 -20.75
N VAL A 100 -2.13 -5.17 -21.97
CA VAL A 100 -1.99 -3.93 -22.74
C VAL A 100 -3.36 -3.35 -23.09
N LEU A 101 -4.31 -4.21 -23.47
CA LEU A 101 -5.68 -3.79 -23.76
C LEU A 101 -6.34 -3.14 -22.54
N PHE A 102 -6.25 -3.77 -21.36
CA PHE A 102 -6.79 -3.22 -20.13
C PHE A 102 -6.09 -1.93 -19.69
N PHE A 103 -4.78 -1.81 -19.94
CA PHE A 103 -4.04 -0.58 -19.66
C PHE A 103 -4.50 0.59 -20.54
N LEU A 104 -4.73 0.34 -21.84
CA LEU A 104 -5.16 1.35 -22.80
C LEU A 104 -6.64 1.76 -22.64
N TYR A 105 -7.52 0.80 -22.34
CA TYR A 105 -8.94 1.05 -22.06
C TYR A 105 -9.20 1.55 -20.64
N GLY A 106 -8.17 1.58 -19.80
CA GLY A 106 -8.26 1.99 -18.41
C GLY A 106 -8.25 3.49 -18.17
N LYS A 107 -8.38 4.30 -19.21
CA LYS A 107 -8.37 5.76 -19.14
C LYS A 107 -9.72 6.31 -18.68
#